data_AF-A0A0J9UAD7-F1
#
_entry.id   AF-A0A0J9UAD7-F1
#
_cell.length_a   1.000
_cell.length_b   1.000
_cell.length_c   1.000
_cell.angle_alpha   90.00
_cell.angle_beta   90.00
_cell.angle_gamma   90.00
#
_symmetry.space_group_name_H-M   'P 1'
#
loop_
_entity.id
_entity.type
_entity.pdbx_description
1 polymer ?
#
loop_
_entity_poly.entity_id
_entity_poly.type
_entity_poly.pdbx_seq_one_letter_code
_entity_poly.pdbx_strand_id
1 'polypeptide(L)'
;MRDLHVVKSPEDVLAPLARWSLLPPNPEAIWYLNLDDRAGGRHYFKVLECESPEITGYSACLLDEDLFYLHSHRESEDFSFYREGRGDRLHAVWLYFPVEKHERIVEVWRLRRRPKFWRDILLLRTNKGRVFFLGANANMAQPDAIFERVALLTTQPSRLWLSSQGDGVDCLAFDCEDKRHDKNEAPPSFHDPSTWSSRMSAQQVFNISVRLGAVTEVVPCRSWIPGSTGIVGLIFAYSDGSRESVGQVRLDHLLSPIEVDPAGEMWLGARLFHPSGAVVESMRVIPSTGQTFHGGNPSQEGLTWLRILWRGRLDWNFLYSKCFINVSDQANVH
;
A
#
# COMPACT_ATOMS: atom_id res chain seq x y z
N MET A 1 -32.02 -29.10 29.73
CA MET A 1 -30.65 -29.47 30.12
C MET A 1 -30.35 -30.80 29.45
N ARG A 2 -29.74 -30.75 28.27
CA ARG A 2 -29.26 -31.91 27.50
C ARG A 2 -27.94 -31.47 26.86
N ASP A 3 -26.92 -32.28 27.11
CA ASP A 3 -25.52 -32.05 26.83
C ASP A 3 -25.22 -31.93 25.34
N LEU A 4 -24.49 -30.88 24.96
CA LEU A 4 -23.91 -30.71 23.63
C LEU A 4 -22.44 -31.12 23.69
N HIS A 5 -22.16 -32.27 23.08
CA HIS A 5 -20.82 -32.81 22.90
C HIS A 5 -20.01 -31.93 21.94
N VAL A 6 -18.83 -31.51 22.39
CA VAL A 6 -17.79 -30.90 21.56
C VAL A 6 -17.22 -31.98 20.63
N VAL A 7 -17.46 -31.83 19.33
CA VAL A 7 -16.77 -32.64 18.30
C VAL A 7 -15.40 -32.00 18.08
N LYS A 8 -14.36 -32.65 18.62
CA LYS A 8 -12.96 -32.29 18.33
C LYS A 8 -12.55 -32.86 16.98
N SER A 9 -12.13 -32.00 16.06
CA SER A 9 -11.31 -32.39 14.92
C SER A 9 -9.87 -32.65 15.40
N PRO A 10 -9.21 -33.75 15.00
CA PRO A 10 -7.83 -34.02 15.38
C PRO A 10 -6.84 -33.28 14.46
N GLU A 11 -5.97 -32.47 15.08
CA GLU A 11 -4.61 -32.05 14.66
C GLU A 11 -4.53 -31.28 13.32
N ASP A 12 -4.42 -29.95 13.31
CA ASP A 12 -3.20 -29.23 13.72
C ASP A 12 -3.39 -28.22 14.87
N VAL A 13 -2.48 -28.35 15.83
CA VAL A 13 -2.41 -27.59 17.08
C VAL A 13 -1.56 -26.34 16.86
N LEU A 14 -2.19 -25.16 16.89
CA LEU A 14 -1.62 -24.03 17.62
C LEU A 14 -2.60 -23.58 18.71
N ALA A 15 -2.10 -23.74 19.93
CA ALA A 15 -2.78 -23.79 21.22
C ALA A 15 -3.10 -22.37 21.78
N PRO A 16 -3.67 -22.23 23.01
CA PRO A 16 -4.39 -21.05 23.53
C PRO A 16 -3.51 -19.84 23.91
N LEU A 17 -2.67 -19.40 22.98
CA LEU A 17 -1.63 -18.39 23.15
C LEU A 17 -1.85 -17.15 22.28
N ALA A 18 -2.97 -17.07 21.55
CA ALA A 18 -3.37 -15.90 20.80
C ALA A 18 -3.97 -14.83 21.73
N ARG A 19 -3.38 -13.63 21.73
CA ARG A 19 -3.95 -12.45 22.38
C ARG A 19 -4.54 -11.52 21.34
N TRP A 20 -5.73 -11.03 21.59
CA TRP A 20 -6.48 -10.23 20.64
C TRP A 20 -6.64 -8.82 21.17
N SER A 21 -6.37 -7.84 20.33
CA SER A 21 -6.68 -6.44 20.61
C SER A 21 -8.19 -6.21 20.80
N LEU A 22 -9.00 -6.78 19.91
CA LEU A 22 -10.46 -6.74 19.96
C LEU A 22 -11.04 -7.95 19.23
N LEU A 23 -11.68 -8.87 19.95
CA LEU A 23 -12.50 -9.93 19.34
C LEU A 23 -13.95 -9.47 19.18
N PRO A 24 -14.69 -9.98 18.18
CA PRO A 24 -16.14 -9.84 18.14
C PRO A 24 -16.75 -10.47 19.39
N PRO A 25 -17.88 -9.95 19.91
CA PRO A 25 -18.53 -10.52 21.09
C PRO A 25 -19.02 -11.96 20.88
N ASN A 26 -19.29 -12.38 19.63
CA ASN A 26 -19.65 -13.75 19.24
C ASN A 26 -19.18 -14.01 17.79
N PRO A 27 -17.91 -14.33 17.54
CA PRO A 27 -17.45 -14.68 16.20
C PRO A 27 -18.16 -15.96 15.70
N GLU A 28 -18.67 -15.94 14.47
CA GLU A 28 -19.34 -17.12 13.89
C GLU A 28 -18.32 -18.20 13.50
N ALA A 29 -17.15 -17.79 12.97
CA ALA A 29 -16.04 -18.66 12.65
C ALA A 29 -14.73 -17.87 12.61
N ILE A 30 -13.70 -18.33 13.33
CA ILE A 30 -12.34 -17.77 13.24
C ILE A 30 -11.42 -18.82 12.63
N TRP A 31 -10.75 -18.44 11.55
CA TRP A 31 -9.69 -19.26 10.96
C TRP A 31 -8.45 -18.41 10.69
N TYR A 32 -7.32 -19.11 10.54
CA TYR A 32 -5.99 -18.51 10.47
C TYR A 32 -5.30 -18.86 9.17
N LEU A 33 -4.47 -17.93 8.70
CA LEU A 33 -3.56 -18.12 7.59
C LEU A 33 -2.13 -17.83 8.07
N ASN A 34 -1.30 -18.86 8.09
CA ASN A 34 0.14 -18.67 8.27
C ASN A 34 0.76 -18.19 6.95
N LEU A 35 1.51 -17.09 7.03
CA LEU A 35 2.29 -16.51 5.93
C LEU A 35 3.76 -16.89 6.01
N ASP A 36 4.24 -17.31 7.19
CA ASP A 36 5.61 -17.73 7.44
C ASP A 36 5.63 -19.00 8.32
N ASP A 37 5.96 -20.14 7.73
CA ASP A 37 6.07 -21.43 8.43
C ASP A 37 7.17 -21.45 9.51
N ARG A 38 8.04 -20.42 9.53
CA ARG A 38 9.11 -20.27 10.54
C ARG A 38 8.60 -19.67 11.85
N ALA A 39 7.38 -19.14 11.87
CA ALA A 39 6.81 -18.53 13.06
C ALA A 39 6.38 -19.60 14.07
N GLY A 40 7.17 -19.76 15.13
CA GLY A 40 6.75 -20.44 16.36
C GLY A 40 6.63 -19.41 17.48
N GLY A 41 5.48 -19.31 18.16
CA GLY A 41 5.36 -18.35 19.26
C GLY A 41 3.94 -18.00 19.71
N ARG A 42 3.83 -16.99 20.57
CA ARG A 42 2.55 -16.39 21.00
C ARG A 42 2.16 -15.29 20.02
N HIS A 43 1.03 -15.45 19.33
CA HIS A 43 0.53 -14.43 18.41
C HIS A 43 -0.19 -13.29 19.17
N TYR A 44 0.13 -12.06 18.81
CA TYR A 44 -0.64 -10.88 19.23
C TYR A 44 -1.34 -10.29 18.01
N PHE A 45 -2.65 -10.43 17.97
CA PHE A 45 -3.49 -10.04 16.85
C PHE A 45 -3.97 -8.59 17.00
N LYS A 46 -3.45 -7.71 16.15
CA LYS A 46 -3.96 -6.35 15.96
C LYS A 46 -5.11 -6.39 14.96
N VAL A 47 -6.24 -5.78 15.33
CA VAL A 47 -7.39 -5.62 14.43
C VAL A 47 -7.09 -4.57 13.37
N LEU A 48 -7.48 -4.86 12.13
CA LEU A 48 -7.65 -3.91 11.05
C LEU A 48 -9.13 -3.86 10.70
N GLU A 49 -9.75 -2.71 10.93
CA GLU A 49 -11.12 -2.48 10.50
C GLU A 49 -11.14 -2.33 8.99
N CYS A 50 -11.96 -3.16 8.32
CA CYS A 50 -12.06 -3.18 6.86
C CYS A 50 -13.32 -2.46 6.37
N GLU A 51 -14.23 -2.14 7.29
CA GLU A 51 -15.51 -1.53 7.01
C GLU A 51 -15.92 -0.58 8.14
N SER A 52 -15.87 0.71 7.83
CA SER A 52 -16.51 1.78 8.60
C SER A 52 -16.69 2.98 7.67
N PRO A 53 -17.82 3.72 7.76
CA PRO A 53 -18.02 4.93 6.97
C PRO A 53 -17.04 6.06 7.33
N GLU A 54 -16.34 5.93 8.46
CA GLU A 54 -15.34 6.89 8.94
C GLU A 54 -13.94 6.62 8.38
N ILE A 55 -13.72 5.47 7.72
CA ILE A 55 -12.40 5.12 7.18
C ILE A 55 -12.11 6.00 5.96
N THR A 56 -10.96 6.67 6.00
CA THR A 56 -10.49 7.57 4.93
C THR A 56 -9.36 6.98 4.08
N GLY A 57 -8.72 5.91 4.56
CA GLY A 57 -7.62 5.26 3.89
C GLY A 57 -6.98 4.15 4.70
N TYR A 58 -5.96 3.51 4.13
CA TYR A 58 -5.13 2.51 4.81
C TYR A 58 -3.65 2.88 4.67
N SER A 59 -2.86 2.71 5.72
CA SER A 59 -1.40 2.73 5.63
C SER A 59 -0.81 1.35 5.86
N ALA A 60 0.25 1.06 5.10
CA ALA A 60 1.06 -0.13 5.26
C ALA A 60 2.51 0.24 5.50
N CYS A 61 3.11 -0.32 6.55
CA CYS A 61 4.55 -0.29 6.76
C CYS A 61 5.14 -1.59 6.24
N LEU A 62 6.13 -1.48 5.37
CA LEU A 62 6.95 -2.61 4.96
C LEU A 62 8.38 -2.40 5.45
N LEU A 63 9.01 -3.47 5.92
CA LEU A 63 10.40 -3.46 6.34
C LEU A 63 11.14 -4.50 5.51
N ASP A 64 12.21 -4.08 4.82
CA ASP A 64 12.97 -4.97 3.92
C ASP A 64 12.05 -5.75 2.96
N GLU A 65 11.04 -5.06 2.41
CA GLU A 65 10.03 -5.57 1.45
C GLU A 65 8.89 -6.40 2.05
N ASP A 66 8.97 -6.78 3.33
CA ASP A 66 7.94 -7.56 4.01
C ASP A 66 6.93 -6.67 4.73
N LEU A 67 5.64 -7.02 4.64
CA LEU A 67 4.59 -6.33 5.38
C LEU A 67 4.86 -6.46 6.89
N PHE A 68 4.93 -5.32 7.58
CA PHE A 68 5.19 -5.25 9.01
C PHE A 68 3.97 -4.75 9.79
N TYR A 69 3.25 -3.77 9.23
CA TYR A 69 2.14 -3.11 9.91
C TYR A 69 1.06 -2.66 8.95
N LEU A 70 -0.20 -2.74 9.38
CA LEU A 70 -1.35 -2.11 8.72
C LEU A 70 -2.13 -1.23 9.69
N HIS A 71 -2.67 -0.16 9.14
CA HIS A 71 -3.50 0.80 9.87
C HIS A 71 -4.65 1.30 9.00
N SER A 72 -5.85 1.36 9.58
CA SER A 72 -7.04 1.97 8.98
C SER A 72 -7.15 3.40 9.50
N HIS A 73 -7.16 4.37 8.59
CA HIS A 73 -7.19 5.78 8.95
C HIS A 73 -8.61 6.31 9.14
N ARG A 74 -8.76 7.27 10.04
CA ARG A 74 -10.00 8.03 10.27
C ARG A 74 -9.72 9.52 10.26
N GLU A 75 -10.75 10.31 10.02
CA GLU A 75 -10.62 11.77 10.07
C GLU A 75 -10.20 12.24 11.47
N SER A 76 -9.25 13.17 11.53
CA SER A 76 -8.76 13.79 12.77
C SER A 76 -8.14 12.82 13.80
N GLU A 77 -7.68 11.65 13.37
CA GLU A 77 -6.94 10.75 14.27
C GLU A 77 -5.54 11.28 14.61
N ASP A 78 -4.94 10.70 15.66
CA ASP A 78 -3.53 10.95 15.95
C ASP A 78 -2.61 10.04 15.11
N PHE A 79 -1.44 10.56 14.77
CA PHE A 79 -0.45 9.85 13.94
C PHE A 79 0.61 9.10 14.76
N SER A 80 0.34 8.80 16.04
CA SER A 80 1.33 8.15 16.91
C SER A 80 1.65 6.72 16.48
N PHE A 81 0.71 6.05 15.79
CA PHE A 81 0.90 4.69 15.27
C PHE A 81 2.07 4.56 14.28
N TYR A 82 2.51 5.65 13.62
CA TYR A 82 3.71 5.60 12.77
C TYR A 82 4.97 5.26 13.57
N ARG A 83 5.02 5.64 14.86
CA ARG A 83 6.10 5.25 15.78
C ARG A 83 5.94 3.81 16.25
N GLU A 84 4.71 3.38 16.54
CA GLU A 84 4.41 2.00 16.95
C GLU A 84 4.77 1.00 15.85
N GLY A 85 4.46 1.33 14.59
CA GLY A 85 4.82 0.55 13.40
C GLY A 85 6.31 0.57 13.07
N ARG A 86 7.17 1.11 13.95
CA ARG A 86 8.62 1.26 13.76
C ARG A 86 8.98 1.96 12.45
N GLY A 87 8.13 2.92 12.06
CA GLY A 87 8.18 3.59 10.78
C GLY A 87 9.33 4.58 10.60
N ASP A 88 10.13 4.77 11.65
CA ASP A 88 11.35 5.57 11.71
C ASP A 88 12.61 4.77 11.34
N ARG A 89 12.50 3.45 11.16
CA ARG A 89 13.62 2.61 10.71
C ARG A 89 14.08 3.02 9.31
N LEU A 90 15.39 2.95 9.09
CA LEU A 90 16.04 3.39 7.84
C LEU A 90 15.49 2.70 6.58
N HIS A 91 14.94 1.49 6.72
CA HIS A 91 14.41 0.66 5.63
C HIS A 91 12.88 0.54 5.65
N ALA A 92 12.19 1.29 6.51
CA ALA A 92 10.74 1.29 6.54
C ALA A 92 10.17 2.03 5.33
N VAL A 93 9.32 1.37 4.57
CA VAL A 93 8.54 1.93 3.47
C VAL A 93 7.10 2.08 3.92
N TRP A 94 6.55 3.29 3.79
CA TRP A 94 5.14 3.55 4.08
C TRP A 94 4.35 3.76 2.79
N LEU A 95 3.39 2.89 2.55
CA LEU A 95 2.40 3.04 1.51
C LEU A 95 1.12 3.60 2.11
N TYR A 96 0.43 4.43 1.34
CA TYR A 96 -0.90 4.90 1.67
C TYR A 96 -1.85 4.52 0.55
N PHE A 97 -3.05 4.11 0.92
CA PHE A 97 -4.14 3.79 0.02
C PHE A 97 -5.37 4.58 0.46
N PRO A 98 -5.64 5.75 -0.14
CA PRO A 98 -6.83 6.53 0.18
C PRO A 98 -8.07 5.74 -0.21
N VAL A 99 -9.16 5.86 0.56
CA VAL A 99 -10.42 5.13 0.34
C VAL A 99 -11.55 6.14 0.14
N GLU A 100 -12.43 5.85 -0.81
CA GLU A 100 -13.58 6.70 -1.08
C GLU A 100 -14.75 6.41 -0.15
N LYS A 101 -15.73 7.33 -0.09
CA LYS A 101 -16.96 7.09 0.66
C LYS A 101 -17.64 5.79 0.19
N HIS A 102 -18.02 4.95 1.15
CA HIS A 102 -18.62 3.62 0.95
C HIS A 102 -17.72 2.59 0.26
N GLU A 103 -16.45 2.91 0.05
CA GLU A 103 -15.47 1.93 -0.37
C GLU A 103 -14.93 1.17 0.84
N ARG A 104 -14.83 -0.15 0.71
CA ARG A 104 -14.36 -1.04 1.77
C ARG A 104 -13.59 -2.21 1.21
N ILE A 105 -12.73 -2.82 2.01
CA ILE A 105 -12.03 -4.05 1.62
C ILE A 105 -13.04 -5.20 1.66
N VAL A 106 -13.10 -5.97 0.56
CA VAL A 106 -14.01 -7.11 0.43
C VAL A 106 -13.29 -8.42 0.13
N GLU A 107 -12.08 -8.36 -0.44
CA GLU A 107 -11.27 -9.55 -0.67
C GLU A 107 -9.85 -9.33 -0.16
N VAL A 108 -9.29 -10.38 0.42
CA VAL A 108 -7.87 -10.48 0.75
C VAL A 108 -7.28 -11.56 -0.12
N TRP A 109 -6.20 -11.24 -0.80
CA TRP A 109 -5.47 -12.12 -1.70
C TRP A 109 -4.03 -12.23 -1.25
N ARG A 110 -3.39 -13.33 -1.64
CA ARG A 110 -1.94 -13.48 -1.56
C ARG A 110 -1.36 -13.81 -2.92
N LEU A 111 -0.15 -13.33 -3.14
CA LEU A 111 0.73 -13.69 -4.23
C LEU A 111 1.87 -14.53 -3.66
N ARG A 112 1.88 -15.82 -4.00
CA ARG A 112 2.94 -16.74 -3.61
C ARG A 112 4.15 -16.55 -4.52
N ARG A 113 5.30 -16.28 -3.90
CA ARG A 113 6.59 -16.16 -4.59
C ARG A 113 7.38 -17.46 -4.50
N ARG A 114 8.17 -17.77 -5.53
CA ARG A 114 9.14 -18.87 -5.50
C ARG A 114 10.57 -18.30 -5.59
N PRO A 115 11.54 -18.90 -4.86
CA PRO A 115 11.41 -20.06 -3.96
C PRO A 115 10.73 -19.71 -2.63
N LYS A 116 10.25 -20.72 -1.88
CA LYS A 116 9.46 -20.58 -0.63
C LYS A 116 10.09 -19.73 0.49
N PHE A 117 11.33 -19.26 0.33
CA PHE A 117 11.95 -18.39 1.34
C PHE A 117 11.51 -16.93 1.23
N TRP A 118 10.91 -16.51 0.12
CA TRP A 118 10.26 -15.21 0.00
C TRP A 118 8.89 -15.26 0.67
N ARG A 119 8.57 -14.25 1.49
CA ARG A 119 7.22 -14.14 2.05
C ARG A 119 6.21 -13.83 0.95
N ASP A 120 4.99 -14.32 1.16
CA ASP A 120 3.84 -14.02 0.31
C ASP A 120 3.56 -12.51 0.34
N ILE A 121 3.23 -11.94 -0.82
CA ILE A 121 2.77 -10.55 -0.90
C ILE A 121 1.26 -10.54 -0.71
N LEU A 122 0.75 -9.70 0.19
CA LEU A 122 -0.69 -9.54 0.37
C LEU A 122 -1.24 -8.48 -0.58
N LEU A 123 -2.49 -8.68 -1.01
CA LEU A 123 -3.26 -7.71 -1.76
C LEU A 123 -4.62 -7.55 -1.10
N LEU A 124 -5.05 -6.31 -0.94
CA LEU A 124 -6.39 -5.98 -0.44
C LEU A 124 -7.20 -5.40 -1.59
N ARG A 125 -8.35 -6.01 -1.91
CA ARG A 125 -9.22 -5.53 -2.99
C ARG A 125 -10.50 -4.96 -2.42
N THR A 126 -10.90 -3.81 -2.95
CA THR A 126 -12.09 -3.10 -2.50
C THR A 126 -13.34 -3.49 -3.30
N ASN A 127 -14.52 -3.15 -2.79
CA ASN A 127 -15.80 -3.30 -3.50
C ASN A 127 -15.88 -2.45 -4.78
N LYS A 128 -14.97 -1.50 -4.98
CA LYS A 128 -14.81 -0.72 -6.22
C LYS A 128 -13.79 -1.35 -7.19
N GLY A 129 -13.25 -2.52 -6.85
CA GLY A 129 -12.29 -3.24 -7.68
C GLY A 129 -10.86 -2.73 -7.60
N ARG A 130 -10.58 -1.65 -6.83
CA ARG A 130 -9.23 -1.14 -6.62
C ARG A 130 -8.42 -2.10 -5.74
N VAL A 131 -7.11 -2.15 -5.97
CA VAL A 131 -6.20 -3.13 -5.34
C VAL A 131 -5.07 -2.40 -4.63
N PHE A 132 -4.88 -2.71 -3.36
CA PHE A 132 -3.75 -2.25 -2.57
C PHE A 132 -2.70 -3.37 -2.47
N PHE A 133 -1.59 -3.21 -3.20
CA PHE A 133 -0.46 -4.13 -3.16
C PHE A 133 0.43 -3.84 -1.94
N LEU A 134 0.66 -4.87 -1.12
CA LEU A 134 1.44 -4.77 0.12
C LEU A 134 2.79 -5.47 -0.04
N GLY A 135 3.54 -5.10 -1.06
CA GLY A 135 4.86 -5.67 -1.33
C GLY A 135 5.61 -4.95 -2.44
N ALA A 136 6.92 -5.16 -2.50
CA ALA A 136 7.72 -4.73 -3.64
C ALA A 136 7.41 -5.63 -4.86
N ASN A 137 7.30 -5.03 -6.04
CA ASN A 137 7.08 -5.76 -7.27
C ASN A 137 8.38 -6.46 -7.66
N ALA A 138 8.53 -7.72 -7.23
CA ALA A 138 9.47 -8.63 -7.85
C ALA A 138 8.90 -8.97 -9.23
N ASN A 139 9.62 -8.57 -10.30
CA ASN A 139 9.34 -8.85 -11.70
C ASN A 139 8.22 -9.90 -11.93
N MET A 140 6.97 -9.44 -11.96
CA MET A 140 5.78 -10.31 -11.87
C MET A 140 5.58 -11.19 -13.11
N ALA A 141 6.44 -11.04 -14.11
CA ALA A 141 6.57 -11.93 -15.26
C ALA A 141 7.14 -13.32 -14.90
N GLN A 142 7.30 -13.66 -13.60
CA GLN A 142 7.67 -15.01 -13.21
C GLN A 142 6.51 -15.97 -13.53
N PRO A 143 6.73 -17.03 -14.32
CA PRO A 143 5.69 -17.98 -14.73
C PRO A 143 5.06 -18.76 -13.56
N ASP A 144 5.61 -18.66 -12.36
CA ASP A 144 5.20 -19.37 -11.15
C ASP A 144 4.47 -18.49 -10.12
N ALA A 145 4.11 -17.24 -10.47
CA ALA A 145 3.35 -16.35 -9.61
C ALA A 145 1.91 -16.85 -9.43
N ILE A 146 1.56 -17.33 -8.22
CA ILE A 146 0.21 -17.86 -7.93
C ILE A 146 -0.55 -16.87 -7.06
N PHE A 147 -1.64 -16.34 -7.60
CA PHE A 147 -2.61 -15.55 -6.86
C PHE A 147 -3.66 -16.47 -6.21
N GLU A 148 -3.88 -16.32 -4.92
CA GLU A 148 -4.89 -17.08 -4.17
C GLU A 148 -5.73 -16.11 -3.32
N ARG A 149 -7.05 -16.11 -3.50
CA ARG A 149 -7.94 -15.42 -2.55
C ARG A 149 -7.88 -16.19 -1.24
N VAL A 150 -7.54 -15.47 -0.17
CA VAL A 150 -7.48 -16.06 1.15
C VAL A 150 -8.77 -15.82 1.91
N ALA A 151 -9.38 -14.64 1.79
CA ALA A 151 -10.62 -14.32 2.49
C ALA A 151 -11.58 -13.51 1.62
N LEU A 152 -12.87 -13.74 1.85
CA LEU A 152 -13.97 -12.95 1.32
C LEU A 152 -14.75 -12.33 2.49
N LEU A 153 -14.59 -11.04 2.67
CA LEU A 153 -15.14 -10.27 3.79
C LEU A 153 -16.59 -9.86 3.49
N THR A 154 -17.51 -10.82 3.62
CA THR A 154 -18.95 -10.65 3.30
C THR A 154 -19.80 -10.16 4.47
N THR A 155 -19.36 -10.37 5.71
CA THR A 155 -20.08 -10.01 6.95
C THR A 155 -19.78 -8.56 7.34
N GLN A 156 -20.78 -7.87 7.91
CA GLN A 156 -20.63 -6.49 8.41
C GLN A 156 -20.77 -6.47 9.94
N PRO A 157 -19.88 -5.77 10.68
CA PRO A 157 -18.68 -5.07 10.17
C PRO A 157 -17.56 -6.05 9.84
N SER A 158 -16.91 -5.89 8.69
CA SER A 158 -15.77 -6.73 8.34
C SER A 158 -14.48 -6.31 9.05
N ARG A 159 -13.76 -7.31 9.57
CA ARG A 159 -12.48 -7.16 10.26
C ARG A 159 -11.52 -8.24 9.83
N LEU A 160 -10.24 -7.91 9.80
CA LEU A 160 -9.17 -8.89 9.76
C LEU A 160 -8.18 -8.59 10.87
N TRP A 161 -7.46 -9.61 11.32
CA TRP A 161 -6.43 -9.43 12.33
C TRP A 161 -5.09 -9.86 11.80
N LEU A 162 -4.05 -9.11 12.20
CA LEU A 162 -2.68 -9.39 11.84
C LEU A 162 -1.87 -9.65 13.10
N SER A 163 -1.11 -10.73 13.09
CA SER A 163 -0.01 -10.94 14.02
C SER A 163 1.27 -10.52 13.32
N SER A 164 2.12 -9.81 14.04
CA SER A 164 3.49 -9.53 13.62
C SER A 164 4.44 -10.07 14.67
N GLN A 165 5.28 -11.05 14.31
CA GLN A 165 6.36 -11.57 15.14
C GLN A 165 7.70 -11.36 14.43
N GLY A 166 8.70 -10.89 15.17
CA GLY A 166 10.03 -10.61 14.61
C GLY A 166 10.00 -9.52 13.54
N ASP A 167 10.31 -9.90 12.30
CA ASP A 167 10.56 -8.98 11.18
C ASP A 167 9.37 -8.83 10.21
N GLY A 168 8.16 -9.26 10.56
CA GLY A 168 6.99 -9.06 9.68
C GLY A 168 5.69 -9.66 10.19
N VAL A 169 4.63 -9.49 9.41
CA VAL A 169 3.33 -10.14 9.58
C VAL A 169 3.50 -11.63 9.28
N ASP A 170 3.27 -12.45 10.29
CA ASP A 170 3.47 -13.91 10.24
C ASP A 170 2.16 -14.68 10.09
N CYS A 171 1.06 -14.13 10.60
CA CYS A 171 -0.24 -14.78 10.60
C CYS A 171 -1.38 -13.77 10.40
N LEU A 172 -2.38 -14.16 9.63
CA LEU A 172 -3.66 -13.47 9.52
C LEU A 172 -4.75 -14.28 10.19
N ALA A 173 -5.74 -13.61 10.77
CA ALA A 173 -6.97 -14.23 11.22
C ALA A 173 -8.18 -13.49 10.66
N PHE A 174 -9.25 -14.23 10.42
CA PHE A 174 -10.47 -13.74 9.80
C PHE A 174 -11.69 -14.20 10.60
N ASP A 175 -12.69 -13.32 10.71
CA ASP A 175 -14.02 -13.63 11.26
C ASP A 175 -15.02 -13.71 10.11
N CYS A 176 -14.77 -14.66 9.21
CA CYS A 176 -15.64 -14.98 8.10
C CYS A 176 -15.53 -16.47 7.78
N GLU A 177 -16.52 -17.03 7.10
CA GLU A 177 -16.41 -18.39 6.57
C GLU A 177 -15.13 -18.53 5.71
N ASP A 178 -14.48 -19.69 5.79
CA ASP A 178 -13.33 -20.00 4.94
C ASP A 178 -13.82 -20.16 3.49
N LYS A 179 -13.73 -19.06 2.74
CA LYS A 179 -14.07 -18.94 1.32
C LYS A 179 -12.82 -18.68 0.48
N ARG A 180 -11.75 -19.43 0.76
CA ARG A 180 -10.56 -19.46 -0.11
C ARG A 180 -10.99 -19.75 -1.56
N HIS A 181 -10.26 -19.15 -2.49
CA HIS A 181 -10.55 -19.26 -3.93
C HIS A 181 -10.64 -20.72 -4.37
N ASP A 182 -11.64 -21.06 -5.19
CA ASP A 182 -11.63 -22.33 -5.88
C ASP A 182 -10.46 -22.30 -6.88
N LYS A 183 -9.56 -23.29 -6.79
CA LYS A 183 -8.40 -23.40 -7.68
C LYS A 183 -8.81 -23.53 -9.16
N ASN A 184 -10.06 -23.89 -9.43
CA ASN A 184 -10.62 -24.02 -10.77
C ASN A 184 -11.16 -22.69 -11.34
N GLU A 185 -11.36 -21.67 -10.50
CA GLU A 185 -11.79 -20.34 -10.95
C GLU A 185 -10.55 -19.52 -11.38
N ALA A 186 -10.62 -18.85 -12.52
CA ALA A 186 -9.56 -17.94 -12.92
C ALA A 186 -9.49 -16.75 -11.94
N PRO A 187 -8.29 -16.39 -11.43
CA PRO A 187 -8.17 -15.21 -10.58
C PRO A 187 -8.52 -13.94 -11.38
N PRO A 188 -9.04 -12.89 -10.72
CA PRO A 188 -9.20 -11.57 -11.34
C PRO A 188 -7.88 -11.09 -11.93
N SER A 189 -7.94 -10.32 -13.02
CA SER A 189 -6.78 -9.54 -13.44
C SER A 189 -6.52 -8.47 -12.40
N PHE A 190 -5.40 -8.57 -11.69
CA PHE A 190 -4.92 -7.54 -10.77
C PHE A 190 -4.08 -6.46 -11.49
N HIS A 191 -4.14 -6.41 -12.83
CA HIS A 191 -3.11 -5.77 -13.65
C HIS A 191 -3.60 -4.64 -14.56
N ASP A 192 -2.88 -3.52 -14.52
CA ASP A 192 -2.55 -2.73 -15.72
C ASP A 192 -1.14 -3.20 -16.19
N PRO A 193 -1.00 -3.83 -17.36
CA PRO A 193 0.27 -4.37 -17.91
C PRO A 193 1.42 -3.36 -18.00
N SER A 194 1.13 -2.08 -17.90
CA SER A 194 2.08 -0.99 -18.10
C SER A 194 2.79 -0.50 -16.83
N THR A 195 2.34 -0.96 -15.67
CA THR A 195 3.07 -0.87 -14.38
C THR A 195 4.31 -1.77 -14.35
N TRP A 196 4.44 -2.67 -15.33
CA TRP A 196 5.55 -3.60 -15.40
C TRP A 196 6.76 -2.92 -16.02
N SER A 197 7.71 -2.52 -15.17
CA SER A 197 9.04 -2.13 -15.64
C SER A 197 9.71 -3.35 -16.29
N SER A 198 9.60 -3.46 -17.61
CA SER A 198 10.31 -4.48 -18.42
C SER A 198 11.83 -4.29 -18.43
N ARG A 199 12.32 -3.21 -17.82
CA ARG A 199 13.73 -2.89 -17.70
C ARG A 199 13.92 -2.22 -16.36
N MET A 200 14.56 -2.89 -15.40
CA MET A 200 15.56 -2.32 -14.47
C MET A 200 15.84 -3.33 -13.34
N SER A 201 16.97 -4.04 -13.48
CA SER A 201 17.74 -4.72 -12.42
C SER A 201 17.10 -5.91 -11.68
N ALA A 202 17.95 -6.78 -11.13
CA ALA A 202 17.57 -7.90 -10.26
C ALA A 202 17.08 -7.46 -8.86
N GLN A 203 16.75 -6.18 -8.66
CA GLN A 203 16.34 -5.61 -7.38
C GLN A 203 14.83 -5.41 -7.35
N GLN A 204 14.19 -5.75 -6.24
CA GLN A 204 12.74 -5.53 -6.07
C GLN A 204 12.50 -4.03 -5.90
N VAL A 205 11.51 -3.50 -6.62
CA VAL A 205 11.13 -2.09 -6.55
C VAL A 205 9.64 -1.99 -6.27
N PHE A 206 9.24 -1.01 -5.47
CA PHE A 206 7.85 -0.63 -5.37
C PHE A 206 7.49 0.15 -6.62
N ASN A 207 6.39 -0.21 -7.28
CA ASN A 207 5.88 0.52 -8.43
C ASN A 207 4.41 0.85 -8.15
N ILE A 208 4.10 2.14 -8.22
CA ILE A 208 2.75 2.66 -8.08
C ILE A 208 2.55 3.68 -9.18
N SER A 209 1.40 3.60 -9.82
CA SER A 209 1.04 4.43 -10.96
C SER A 209 -0.27 5.14 -10.72
N VAL A 210 -0.39 6.36 -11.25
CA VAL A 210 -1.62 7.16 -11.14
C VAL A 210 -1.91 7.89 -12.45
N ARG A 211 -3.20 8.12 -12.69
CA ARG A 211 -3.65 8.94 -13.81
C ARG A 211 -3.38 10.42 -13.51
N LEU A 212 -2.96 11.18 -14.52
CA LEU A 212 -2.72 12.61 -14.39
C LEU A 212 -3.89 13.47 -14.90
N GLY A 213 -4.80 12.87 -15.68
CA GLY A 213 -6.00 13.55 -16.14
C GLY A 213 -7.00 13.78 -15.01
N ALA A 214 -7.70 14.92 -15.06
CA ALA A 214 -8.71 15.35 -14.09
C ALA A 214 -8.20 15.53 -12.64
N VAL A 215 -6.89 15.63 -12.45
CA VAL A 215 -6.29 16.05 -11.17
C VAL A 215 -6.69 17.50 -10.90
N THR A 216 -7.12 17.77 -9.67
CA THR A 216 -7.53 19.09 -9.17
C THR A 216 -6.61 19.61 -8.07
N GLU A 217 -5.94 18.69 -7.37
CA GLU A 217 -5.03 19.01 -6.27
C GLU A 217 -3.92 17.96 -6.21
N VAL A 218 -2.71 18.40 -5.86
CA VAL A 218 -1.58 17.53 -5.53
C VAL A 218 -1.01 17.88 -4.15
N VAL A 219 -0.73 16.87 -3.34
CA VAL A 219 -0.17 17.03 -1.99
C VAL A 219 1.16 16.27 -1.91
N PRO A 220 2.30 16.97 -1.89
CA PRO A 220 3.59 16.31 -1.75
C PRO A 220 3.86 15.80 -0.33
N CYS A 221 4.44 14.61 -0.22
CA CYS A 221 4.91 14.03 1.02
C CYS A 221 6.43 14.19 1.14
N ARG A 222 6.90 14.89 2.18
CA ARG A 222 8.33 15.03 2.44
C ARG A 222 8.90 13.79 3.12
N SER A 223 10.18 13.56 2.95
CA SER A 223 10.92 12.53 3.65
C SER A 223 10.87 12.75 5.17
N TRP A 224 10.83 11.65 5.91
CA TRP A 224 11.01 11.60 7.37
C TRP A 224 12.39 11.09 7.76
N ILE A 225 13.22 10.71 6.79
CA ILE A 225 14.57 10.22 7.04
C ILE A 225 15.43 11.40 7.50
N PRO A 226 16.12 11.30 8.66
CA PRO A 226 16.99 12.37 9.15
C PRO A 226 17.99 12.84 8.08
N GLY A 227 18.06 14.15 7.86
CA GLY A 227 18.93 14.77 6.86
C GLY A 227 18.41 14.74 5.42
N SER A 228 17.30 14.06 5.16
CA SER A 228 16.63 14.07 3.85
C SER A 228 15.54 15.14 3.82
N THR A 229 15.56 16.00 2.78
CA THR A 229 14.50 16.99 2.53
C THR A 229 13.70 16.70 1.26
N GLY A 230 13.90 15.51 0.69
CA GLY A 230 13.28 15.11 -0.57
C GLY A 230 11.77 14.88 -0.46
N ILE A 231 11.09 14.94 -1.60
CA ILE A 231 9.72 14.48 -1.79
C ILE A 231 9.78 12.99 -2.10
N VAL A 232 9.13 12.17 -1.27
CA VAL A 232 9.19 10.70 -1.35
C VAL A 232 7.92 10.09 -1.94
N GLY A 233 6.84 10.86 -2.01
CA GLY A 233 5.57 10.47 -2.61
C GLY A 233 4.63 11.65 -2.77
N LEU A 234 3.50 11.40 -3.44
CA LEU A 234 2.48 12.40 -3.76
C LEU A 234 1.09 11.79 -3.53
N ILE A 235 0.14 12.62 -3.11
CA ILE A 235 -1.31 12.31 -3.15
C ILE A 235 -1.94 13.20 -4.22
N PHE A 236 -2.81 12.62 -5.04
CA PHE A 236 -3.58 13.29 -6.07
C PHE A 236 -5.07 13.24 -5.70
N ALA A 237 -5.76 14.37 -5.82
CA ALA A 237 -7.21 14.43 -5.74
C ALA A 237 -7.81 14.76 -7.12
N TYR A 238 -8.88 14.07 -7.47
CA TYR A 238 -9.52 14.16 -8.77
C TYR A 238 -10.85 14.90 -8.69
N SER A 239 -11.32 15.41 -9.83
CA SER A 239 -12.59 16.15 -9.93
C SER A 239 -13.84 15.32 -9.56
N ASP A 240 -13.76 13.99 -9.61
CA ASP A 240 -14.80 13.06 -9.16
C ASP A 240 -14.79 12.81 -7.63
N GLY A 241 -13.85 13.44 -6.91
CA GLY A 241 -13.65 13.28 -5.47
C GLY A 241 -12.80 12.07 -5.08
N SER A 242 -12.38 11.24 -6.04
CA SER A 242 -11.44 10.15 -5.78
C SER A 242 -10.05 10.69 -5.43
N ARG A 243 -9.25 9.83 -4.79
CA ARG A 243 -7.86 10.11 -4.47
C ARG A 243 -7.00 8.90 -4.80
N GLU A 244 -5.77 9.18 -5.21
CA GLU A 244 -4.74 8.16 -5.42
C GLU A 244 -3.40 8.68 -4.89
N SER A 245 -2.44 7.78 -4.67
CA SER A 245 -1.11 8.16 -4.19
C SER A 245 -0.01 7.34 -4.83
N VAL A 246 1.17 7.93 -4.94
CA VAL A 246 2.40 7.29 -5.45
C VAL A 246 3.57 7.51 -4.52
N GLY A 247 4.59 6.66 -4.63
CA GLY A 247 5.79 6.73 -3.80
C GLY A 247 5.49 6.33 -2.36
N GLN A 248 6.27 6.87 -1.44
CA GLN A 248 6.06 6.70 -0.01
C GLN A 248 5.21 7.83 0.55
N VAL A 249 4.20 7.50 1.35
CA VAL A 249 3.30 8.48 1.93
C VAL A 249 3.07 8.20 3.40
N ARG A 250 3.36 9.22 4.21
CA ARG A 250 2.98 9.32 5.62
C ARG A 250 2.15 10.58 5.81
N LEU A 251 0.98 10.44 6.42
CA LEU A 251 0.04 11.56 6.55
C LEU A 251 0.59 12.67 7.45
N ASP A 252 1.44 12.35 8.43
CA ASP A 252 2.12 13.32 9.29
C ASP A 252 3.30 14.06 8.62
N HIS A 253 3.63 13.69 7.37
CA HIS A 253 4.68 14.31 6.56
C HIS A 253 4.15 14.93 5.26
N LEU A 254 2.85 15.14 5.14
CA LEU A 254 2.28 15.90 4.03
C LEU A 254 2.64 17.39 4.13
N LEU A 255 2.94 17.98 2.98
CA LEU A 255 3.06 19.42 2.81
C LEU A 255 1.68 20.02 2.48
N SER A 256 1.61 21.34 2.38
CA SER A 256 0.38 22.02 1.99
C SER A 256 -0.11 21.54 0.61
N PRO A 257 -1.42 21.30 0.45
CA PRO A 257 -2.00 21.01 -0.85
C PRO A 257 -1.76 22.13 -1.86
N ILE A 258 -1.60 21.74 -3.12
CA ILE A 258 -1.38 22.68 -4.24
C ILE A 258 -2.49 22.45 -5.26
N GLU A 259 -3.28 23.49 -5.51
CA GLU A 259 -4.30 23.46 -6.55
C GLU A 259 -3.70 23.32 -7.95
N VAL A 260 -4.37 22.55 -8.79
CA VAL A 260 -3.94 22.23 -10.14
C VAL A 260 -4.82 22.92 -11.16
N ASP A 261 -4.19 23.71 -12.03
CA ASP A 261 -4.79 24.14 -13.28
C ASP A 261 -4.54 23.07 -14.37
N PRO A 262 -5.59 22.44 -14.93
CA PRO A 262 -5.46 21.41 -15.96
C PRO A 262 -4.70 21.85 -17.22
N ALA A 263 -4.66 23.16 -17.52
CA ALA A 263 -3.89 23.70 -18.64
C ALA A 263 -2.43 24.03 -18.28
N GLY A 264 -2.08 23.94 -17.00
CA GLY A 264 -0.73 24.13 -16.49
C GLY A 264 0.13 22.88 -16.55
N GLU A 265 1.15 22.84 -15.70
CA GLU A 265 2.15 21.77 -15.67
C GLU A 265 2.76 21.57 -14.28
N MET A 266 3.23 20.35 -14.04
CA MET A 266 4.04 19.99 -12.88
C MET A 266 5.48 19.74 -13.31
N TRP A 267 6.42 20.13 -12.45
CA TRP A 267 7.84 19.85 -12.64
C TRP A 267 8.42 19.21 -11.39
N LEU A 268 9.17 18.12 -11.56
CA LEU A 268 9.89 17.45 -10.48
C LEU A 268 11.39 17.69 -10.65
N GLY A 269 12.00 18.34 -9.67
CA GLY A 269 13.44 18.59 -9.61
C GLY A 269 14.12 17.46 -8.85
N ALA A 270 14.91 16.67 -9.55
CA ALA A 270 15.55 15.48 -9.04
C ALA A 270 17.08 15.61 -9.00
N ARG A 271 17.68 15.19 -7.88
CA ARG A 271 19.13 15.03 -7.75
C ARG A 271 19.49 13.60 -8.14
N LEU A 272 20.38 13.47 -9.12
CA LEU A 272 20.82 12.18 -9.64
C LEU A 272 22.03 11.67 -8.85
N PHE A 273 22.02 10.37 -8.50
CA PHE A 273 23.14 9.70 -7.85
C PHE A 273 23.82 8.73 -8.82
N HIS A 274 25.15 8.71 -8.82
CA HIS A 274 25.96 7.76 -9.59
C HIS A 274 26.17 6.47 -8.77
N PRO A 275 26.09 5.25 -9.35
CA PRO A 275 25.82 4.94 -10.75
C PRO A 275 24.33 4.91 -11.14
N SER A 276 23.39 4.94 -10.20
CA SER A 276 21.95 5.01 -10.50
C SER A 276 21.08 5.50 -9.32
N GLY A 277 19.89 5.99 -9.69
CA GLY A 277 18.82 6.44 -8.81
C GLY A 277 18.73 7.96 -8.70
N ALA A 278 17.56 8.45 -8.31
CA ALA A 278 17.31 9.86 -8.08
C ALA A 278 16.58 10.07 -6.74
N VAL A 279 16.73 11.26 -6.16
CA VAL A 279 15.85 11.78 -5.10
C VAL A 279 15.16 13.01 -5.68
N VAL A 280 13.83 13.06 -5.60
CA VAL A 280 13.10 14.30 -5.89
C VAL A 280 13.32 15.24 -4.72
N GLU A 281 13.91 16.41 -4.94
CA GLU A 281 14.17 17.40 -3.89
C GLU A 281 13.21 18.58 -3.95
N SER A 282 12.63 18.84 -5.12
CA SER A 282 11.79 20.00 -5.35
C SER A 282 10.67 19.67 -6.33
N MET A 283 9.55 20.38 -6.19
CA MET A 283 8.41 20.30 -7.08
C MET A 283 7.93 21.70 -7.41
N ARG A 284 7.44 21.89 -8.63
CA ARG A 284 6.72 23.10 -9.04
C ARG A 284 5.39 22.70 -9.66
N VAL A 285 4.35 23.46 -9.36
CA VAL A 285 3.11 23.46 -10.12
C VAL A 285 2.96 24.85 -10.70
N ILE A 286 2.88 24.92 -12.03
CA ILE A 286 2.83 26.16 -12.79
C ILE A 286 1.49 26.19 -13.52
N PRO A 287 0.50 26.95 -13.05
CA PRO A 287 -0.74 27.20 -13.75
C PRO A 287 -0.52 27.92 -15.08
N SER A 288 -1.51 27.87 -15.97
CA SER A 288 -1.49 28.60 -17.25
C SER A 288 -1.39 30.13 -17.07
N THR A 289 -1.79 30.64 -15.89
CA THR A 289 -1.68 32.05 -15.50
C THR A 289 -0.28 32.48 -15.05
N GLY A 290 0.63 31.51 -14.82
CA GLY A 290 2.07 31.75 -14.61
C GLY A 290 2.56 31.81 -13.16
N GLN A 291 1.68 31.86 -12.14
CA GLN A 291 2.13 31.89 -10.74
C GLN A 291 2.64 30.51 -10.29
N THR A 292 3.94 30.36 -10.06
CA THR A 292 4.53 29.08 -9.65
C THR A 292 4.30 28.79 -8.17
N PHE A 293 3.75 27.61 -7.87
CA PHE A 293 3.66 27.05 -6.52
C PHE A 293 4.78 26.04 -6.30
N HIS A 294 5.45 26.12 -5.15
CA HIS A 294 6.58 25.26 -4.83
C HIS A 294 6.20 24.19 -3.80
N GLY A 295 6.67 22.97 -4.05
CA GLY A 295 6.72 21.88 -3.07
C GLY A 295 8.17 21.50 -2.78
N GLY A 296 8.47 21.08 -1.55
CA GLY A 296 9.81 20.63 -1.16
C GLY A 296 10.84 21.76 -1.01
N ASN A 297 12.09 21.47 -1.35
CA ASN A 297 13.22 22.39 -1.16
C ASN A 297 13.22 23.52 -2.20
N PRO A 298 13.40 24.80 -1.80
CA PRO A 298 13.48 25.91 -2.74
C PRO A 298 14.80 25.96 -3.53
N SER A 299 15.87 25.32 -3.05
CA SER A 299 17.14 25.27 -3.76
C SER A 299 17.02 24.41 -5.01
N GLN A 300 17.45 24.98 -6.15
CA GLN A 300 17.36 24.34 -7.46
C GLN A 300 18.72 23.86 -7.98
N GLU A 301 19.79 24.09 -7.20
CA GLU A 301 21.16 23.86 -7.62
C GLU A 301 21.45 22.36 -7.78
N GLY A 302 21.93 22.00 -8.98
CA GLY A 302 22.27 20.62 -9.33
C GLY A 302 21.06 19.69 -9.53
N LEU A 303 19.84 20.24 -9.67
CA LEU A 303 18.64 19.45 -9.97
C LEU A 303 18.42 19.32 -11.47
N THR A 304 18.11 18.10 -11.89
CA THR A 304 17.56 17.80 -13.22
C THR A 304 16.05 17.86 -13.14
N TRP A 305 15.41 18.58 -14.06
CA TRP A 305 13.97 18.82 -14.00
C TRP A 305 13.21 17.95 -15.01
N LEU A 306 12.19 17.26 -14.52
CA LEU A 306 11.24 16.50 -15.32
C LEU A 306 9.94 17.28 -15.46
N ARG A 307 9.55 17.60 -16.69
CA ARG A 307 8.27 18.24 -17.02
C ARG A 307 7.16 17.20 -17.12
N ILE A 308 6.01 17.50 -16.52
CA ILE A 308 4.84 16.61 -16.44
C ILE A 308 3.59 17.42 -16.77
N LEU A 309 2.85 16.99 -17.79
CA LEU A 309 1.56 17.57 -18.14
C LEU A 309 0.45 16.85 -17.38
N TRP A 310 -0.67 17.52 -17.12
CA TRP A 310 -1.84 16.94 -16.43
C TRP A 310 -2.67 16.01 -17.33
N ARG A 311 -2.00 15.07 -17.97
CA ARG A 311 -2.58 14.06 -18.87
C ARG A 311 -1.71 12.81 -18.86
N GLY A 312 -2.32 11.68 -19.22
CA GLY A 312 -1.62 10.40 -19.26
C GLY A 312 -1.40 9.82 -17.86
N ARG A 313 -0.22 9.25 -17.61
CA ARG A 313 0.09 8.49 -16.39
C ARG A 313 1.47 8.84 -15.82
N LEU A 314 1.57 8.83 -14.50
CA LEU A 314 2.82 8.94 -13.74
C LEU A 314 3.11 7.60 -13.08
N ASP A 315 4.28 7.02 -13.36
CA ASP A 315 4.79 5.81 -12.72
C ASP A 315 5.91 6.19 -11.75
N TRP A 316 5.70 5.93 -10.46
CA TRP A 316 6.71 6.16 -9.42
C TRP A 316 7.28 4.81 -8.98
N ASN A 317 8.49 4.52 -9.46
CA ASN A 317 9.25 3.36 -9.03
C ASN A 317 10.20 3.79 -7.93
N PHE A 318 10.27 3.04 -6.83
CA PHE A 318 11.16 3.41 -5.74
C PHE A 318 11.64 2.22 -4.93
N LEU A 319 12.79 2.43 -4.31
CA LEU A 319 13.40 1.53 -3.34
C LEU A 319 14.10 2.38 -2.29
N TYR A 320 13.61 2.32 -1.05
CA TYR A 320 14.03 3.20 0.03
C TYR A 320 13.97 4.68 -0.40
N SER A 321 15.06 5.42 -0.23
CA SER A 321 15.13 6.85 -0.59
C SER A 321 15.30 7.12 -2.09
N LYS A 322 15.50 6.10 -2.93
CA LYS A 322 15.77 6.29 -4.37
C LYS A 322 14.51 6.04 -5.19
N CYS A 323 14.31 6.83 -6.23
CA CYS A 323 13.21 6.67 -7.17
C CYS A 323 13.64 6.75 -8.64
N PHE A 324 12.77 6.23 -9.49
CA PHE A 324 12.77 6.36 -10.94
C PHE A 324 11.35 6.72 -11.37
N ILE A 325 11.22 7.86 -12.03
CA ILE A 325 9.92 8.41 -12.40
C ILE A 325 9.78 8.31 -13.92
N ASN A 326 8.70 7.70 -14.38
CA ASN A 326 8.33 7.67 -15.78
C ASN A 326 6.98 8.36 -15.98
N VAL A 327 6.82 9.00 -17.13
CA VAL A 327 5.59 9.68 -17.53
C VAL A 327 5.22 9.21 -18.92
N SER A 328 3.98 8.81 -19.12
CA SER A 328 3.46 8.43 -20.44
C SER A 328 2.28 9.30 -20.82
N ASP A 329 2.27 9.82 -22.05
CA ASP A 329 1.14 10.60 -22.59
C ASP A 329 -0.10 9.73 -22.85
N GLN A 330 0.05 8.41 -22.92
CA GLN A 330 -1.07 7.48 -22.99
C GLN A 330 -1.61 7.24 -21.58
N ALA A 331 -2.84 7.68 -21.33
CA ALA A 331 -3.66 7.03 -20.32
C ALA A 331 -4.01 5.68 -20.93
N ASN A 332 -3.44 4.59 -20.43
CA ASN A 332 -3.85 3.27 -20.90
C ASN A 332 -5.32 3.10 -20.53
N VAL A 333 -6.19 3.28 -21.52
CA VAL A 333 -7.61 3.01 -21.45
C VAL A 333 -7.75 1.51 -21.61
N HIS A 334 -7.94 0.77 -20.52
CA HIS A 334 -8.56 -0.55 -20.55
C HIS A 334 -9.40 -0.79 -19.30
#